data_AF-A0A2R2WDD7-F1
#
_entry.id   AF-A0A2R2WDD7-F1
#
_cell.length_a   1.000
_cell.length_b   1.000
_cell.length_c   1.000
_cell.angle_alpha   90.00
_cell.angle_beta   90.00
_cell.angle_gamma   90.00
#
_symmetry.space_group_name_H-M   'P 1'
#
loop_
_entity.id
_entity.type
_entity.pdbx_description
1 polymer ?
#
loop_
_entity_poly.entity_id
_entity_poly.type
_entity_poly.pdbx_seq_one_letter_code
_entity_poly.pdbx_strand_id
1 'polypeptide(L)'
;MSKPIRVRVLDDEVEQEWIRDGEDYEGVAALKIRGEKEWPWQVAVAAAEFVREEPLEDDLADAVTSALRAVRGVVEVEHEDREVWIVSGRPRGKALVVAAAAAVDGLADRLRQELARG
;
A
#
# COMPACT_ATOMS: atom_id res chain seq x y z
N MET A 1 6.65 -7.93 -13.21
CA MET A 1 6.58 -7.05 -12.03
C MET A 1 7.43 -5.79 -12.23
N SER A 2 6.79 -4.63 -12.24
CA SER A 2 7.47 -3.33 -12.36
C SER A 2 8.20 -2.98 -11.06
N LYS A 3 9.27 -2.19 -11.13
CA LYS A 3 9.98 -1.70 -9.94
C LYS A 3 9.32 -0.39 -9.48
N PRO A 4 9.21 -0.14 -8.16
CA PRO A 4 8.70 1.13 -7.67
C PRO A 4 9.55 2.31 -8.16
N ILE A 5 8.89 3.34 -8.66
CA ILE A 5 9.49 4.58 -9.13
C ILE A 5 9.04 5.74 -8.23
N ARG A 6 9.92 6.73 -8.06
CA ARG A 6 9.52 8.01 -7.48
C ARG A 6 8.91 8.84 -8.59
N VAL A 7 7.72 9.38 -8.36
CA VAL A 7 7.03 10.21 -9.36
C VAL A 7 7.14 11.68 -9.00
N ARG A 8 6.80 12.54 -9.96
CA ARG A 8 6.67 13.97 -9.72
C ARG A 8 5.40 14.19 -8.92
N VAL A 9 5.56 14.75 -7.73
CA VAL A 9 4.43 15.17 -6.90
C VAL A 9 3.70 16.34 -7.58
N LEU A 10 2.38 16.23 -7.70
CA LEU A 10 1.51 17.26 -8.27
C LEU A 10 0.68 17.99 -7.21
N ASP A 11 0.42 17.32 -6.08
CA ASP A 11 -0.33 17.82 -4.93
C ASP A 11 0.61 18.54 -3.95
N ASP A 12 0.26 19.75 -3.51
CA ASP A 12 1.09 20.54 -2.59
C ASP A 12 1.06 20.00 -1.15
N GLU A 13 0.03 19.23 -0.79
CA GLU A 13 -0.05 18.49 0.47
C GLU A 13 0.90 17.29 0.51
N VAL A 14 1.43 16.85 -0.64
CA VAL A 14 2.35 15.72 -0.73
C VAL A 14 3.80 16.22 -0.80
N GLU A 15 4.69 15.59 -0.02
CA GLU A 15 6.13 15.84 -0.05
C GLU A 15 6.83 14.88 -1.01
N GLN A 16 6.42 13.61 -1.01
CA GLN A 16 7.03 12.56 -1.80
C GLN A 16 5.98 11.53 -2.21
N GLU A 17 6.14 10.97 -3.40
CA GLU A 17 5.27 9.91 -3.88
C GLU A 17 6.09 8.82 -4.57
N TRP A 18 5.76 7.58 -4.23
CA TRP A 18 6.34 6.37 -4.81
C TRP A 18 5.22 5.49 -5.32
N ILE A 19 5.36 4.97 -6.53
CA ILE A 19 4.35 4.11 -7.14
C ILE A 19 5.03 2.87 -7.69
N ARG A 20 4.43 1.70 -7.42
CA ARG A 20 4.57 0.52 -8.27
C ARG A 20 3.31 0.41 -9.09
N ASP A 21 3.48 0.60 -10.40
CA ASP A 21 2.40 0.36 -11.34
C ASP A 21 2.13 -1.15 -11.45
N GLY A 22 0.87 -1.52 -11.55
CA GLY A 22 0.40 -2.90 -11.60
C GLY A 22 -0.55 -3.09 -12.77
N GLU A 23 -0.68 -4.33 -13.25
CA GLU A 23 -1.79 -4.62 -14.17
C GLU A 23 -3.08 -4.64 -13.35
N ASP A 24 -4.12 -3.99 -13.88
CA ASP A 24 -5.45 -3.84 -13.29
C ASP A 24 -5.44 -3.34 -11.82
N TYR A 25 -5.42 -4.26 -10.86
CA TYR A 25 -5.64 -4.00 -9.43
C TYR A 25 -4.37 -4.18 -8.58
N GLU A 26 -3.22 -4.46 -9.20
CA GLU A 26 -1.97 -4.72 -8.47
C GLU A 26 -1.23 -3.44 -8.03
N GLY A 27 -1.75 -2.26 -8.38
CA GLY A 27 -1.11 -0.97 -8.10
C GLY A 27 -0.91 -0.71 -6.61
N VAL A 28 0.25 -0.16 -6.25
CA VAL A 28 0.56 0.28 -4.89
C VAL A 28 1.24 1.64 -4.92
N ALA A 29 0.77 2.56 -4.09
CA ALA A 29 1.37 3.89 -3.93
C ALA A 29 1.75 4.15 -2.46
N ALA A 30 2.80 4.92 -2.24
CA ALA A 30 3.14 5.48 -0.92
C ALA A 30 3.36 6.99 -1.04
N LEU A 31 2.57 7.74 -0.30
CA LEU A 31 2.56 9.20 -0.27
C LEU A 31 3.10 9.66 1.08
N LYS A 32 4.06 10.57 1.08
CA LYS A 32 4.50 11.25 2.28
C LYS A 32 3.77 12.57 2.39
N ILE A 33 2.99 12.76 3.45
CA ILE A 33 2.19 13.96 3.64
C ILE A 33 3.06 15.07 4.24
N ARG A 34 2.95 16.28 3.67
CA ARG A 34 3.73 17.44 4.04
C ARG A 34 3.26 17.97 5.40
N GLY A 35 4.20 18.15 6.31
CA GLY A 35 3.92 18.74 7.62
C GLY A 35 3.30 17.77 8.64
N GLU A 36 2.79 16.62 8.19
CA GLU A 36 2.33 15.55 9.07
C GLU A 36 3.52 14.88 9.78
N LYS A 37 3.36 14.62 11.08
CA LYS A 37 4.44 14.15 11.96
C LYS A 37 4.14 12.82 12.63
N GLU A 38 2.88 12.57 12.94
CA GLU A 38 2.45 11.35 13.62
C GLU A 38 2.35 10.22 12.60
N TRP A 39 1.64 10.49 11.51
CA TRP A 39 1.38 9.54 10.41
C TRP A 39 1.87 10.09 9.07
N PRO A 40 3.19 10.31 8.91
CA PRO A 40 3.73 11.04 7.76
C PRO A 40 3.57 10.28 6.43
N TRP A 41 3.18 9.01 6.44
CA TRP A 41 3.03 8.20 5.23
C TRP A 41 1.63 7.60 5.13
N GLN A 42 1.06 7.68 3.95
CA GLN A 42 -0.09 6.89 3.51
C GLN A 42 0.36 5.88 2.46
N VAL A 43 -0.15 4.66 2.54
CA VAL A 43 0.08 3.58 1.57
C VAL A 43 -1.26 3.15 1.02
N ALA A 44 -1.46 3.33 -0.28
CA ALA A 44 -2.66 2.94 -0.99
C ALA A 44 -2.44 1.63 -1.76
N VAL A 45 -3.41 0.71 -1.68
CA VAL A 45 -3.38 -0.60 -2.37
C VAL A 45 -4.63 -0.74 -3.23
N ALA A 46 -4.47 -0.75 -4.56
CA ALA A 46 -5.60 -0.73 -5.49
C ALA A 46 -6.54 -1.94 -5.34
N ALA A 47 -6.00 -3.15 -5.12
CA ALA A 47 -6.82 -4.36 -4.94
C ALA A 47 -7.79 -4.27 -3.76
N ALA A 48 -7.43 -3.54 -2.71
CA ALA A 48 -8.24 -3.44 -1.50
C ALA A 48 -9.50 -2.58 -1.71
N GLU A 49 -9.57 -1.75 -2.76
CA GLU A 49 -10.80 -1.02 -3.12
C GLU A 49 -11.95 -1.98 -3.50
N PHE A 50 -11.59 -3.10 -4.14
CA PHE A 50 -12.52 -4.00 -4.84
C PHE A 50 -12.78 -5.30 -4.10
N VAL A 51 -11.81 -5.81 -3.32
CA VAL A 51 -12.00 -7.01 -2.50
C VAL A 51 -12.79 -6.65 -1.25
N ARG A 52 -14.03 -7.17 -1.14
CA ARG A 52 -15.00 -6.83 -0.08
C ARG A 52 -15.62 -8.03 0.62
N GLU A 53 -15.16 -9.23 0.27
CA GLU A 53 -15.71 -10.47 0.81
C GLU A 53 -14.65 -11.20 1.64
N GLU A 54 -15.03 -11.54 2.86
CA GLU A 54 -14.27 -12.45 3.70
C GLU A 54 -14.21 -13.85 3.05
N PRO A 55 -13.08 -14.57 3.17
CA PRO A 55 -11.90 -14.22 3.99
C PRO A 55 -10.85 -13.38 3.26
N LEU A 56 -11.04 -13.07 1.96
CA LEU A 56 -9.97 -12.48 1.16
C LEU A 56 -9.70 -11.01 1.51
N GLU A 57 -10.72 -10.26 1.96
CA GLU A 57 -10.56 -8.90 2.48
C GLU A 57 -9.60 -8.88 3.69
N ASP A 58 -9.90 -9.69 4.72
CA ASP A 58 -9.07 -9.81 5.92
C ASP A 58 -7.66 -10.31 5.60
N ASP A 59 -7.54 -11.35 4.77
CA ASP A 59 -6.24 -11.90 4.38
C ASP A 59 -5.36 -10.84 3.69
N LEU A 60 -5.95 -10.01 2.83
CA LEU A 60 -5.23 -8.91 2.18
C LEU A 60 -4.82 -7.85 3.19
N ALA A 61 -5.74 -7.44 4.07
CA ALA A 61 -5.47 -6.42 5.07
C ALA A 61 -4.38 -6.83 6.07
N ASP A 62 -4.44 -8.06 6.56
CA ASP A 62 -3.45 -8.63 7.46
C ASP A 62 -2.08 -8.77 6.79
N ALA A 63 -2.06 -9.25 5.54
CA ALA A 63 -0.82 -9.41 4.78
C ALA A 63 -0.12 -8.06 4.55
N VAL A 64 -0.87 -7.03 4.12
CA VAL A 64 -0.32 -5.68 3.90
C VAL A 64 0.14 -5.05 5.21
N THR A 65 -0.68 -5.11 6.27
CA THR A 65 -0.34 -4.57 7.59
C THR A 65 0.94 -5.22 8.15
N SER A 66 1.04 -6.54 8.08
CA SER A 66 2.21 -7.30 8.52
C SER A 66 3.47 -6.93 7.72
N ALA A 67 3.35 -6.83 6.39
CA ALA A 67 4.44 -6.46 5.51
C ALA A 67 4.96 -5.03 5.80
N LEU A 68 4.05 -4.07 6.01
CA LEU A 68 4.41 -2.69 6.35
C LEU A 68 5.11 -2.60 7.72
N ARG A 69 4.61 -3.30 8.74
CA ARG A 69 5.23 -3.36 10.07
C ARG A 69 6.67 -3.90 10.04
N ALA A 70 6.97 -4.80 9.09
CA ALA A 70 8.32 -5.35 8.92
C ALA A 70 9.31 -4.37 8.26
N VAL A 71 8.86 -3.23 7.71
CA VAL A 71 9.73 -2.26 7.04
C VAL A 71 10.57 -1.51 8.07
N ARG A 72 11.90 -1.50 7.87
CA ARG A 72 12.82 -0.74 8.72
C ARG A 72 12.42 0.73 8.80
N GLY A 73 12.25 1.21 10.04
CA GLY A 73 11.93 2.60 10.34
C GLY A 73 10.43 2.87 10.50
N VAL A 74 9.57 1.90 10.22
CA VAL A 74 8.17 1.90 10.66
C VAL A 74 8.13 1.71 12.17
N VAL A 75 7.24 2.44 12.83
CA VAL A 75 6.97 2.31 14.26
C VAL A 75 5.60 1.68 14.48
N GLU A 76 4.57 2.25 13.83
CA GLU A 76 3.20 1.73 13.85
C GLU A 76 2.58 1.79 12.45
N VAL A 77 1.54 0.97 12.26
CA VAL A 77 0.73 0.90 11.05
C VAL A 77 -0.72 0.73 11.48
N GLU A 78 -1.59 1.57 10.94
CA GLU A 78 -3.05 1.47 11.07
C GLU A 78 -3.69 1.36 9.69
N HIS A 79 -4.79 0.63 9.62
CA HIS A 79 -5.63 0.50 8.43
C HIS A 79 -6.71 1.59 8.54
N GLU A 80 -6.43 2.76 7.96
CA GLU A 80 -7.24 3.99 8.14
C GLU A 80 -8.56 3.91 7.36
N ASP A 81 -8.50 3.37 6.15
CA ASP A 81 -9.64 3.11 5.28
C ASP A 81 -9.36 1.82 4.50
N ARG A 82 -10.34 1.27 3.78
CA ARG A 82 -10.26 -0.04 3.13
C ARG A 82 -9.00 -0.20 2.29
N GLU A 83 -8.64 0.81 1.50
CA GLU A 83 -7.48 0.78 0.62
C GLU A 83 -6.25 1.53 1.15
N VAL A 84 -6.35 2.16 2.33
CA VAL A 84 -5.33 3.08 2.86
C VAL A 84 -4.80 2.63 4.20
N TRP A 85 -3.48 2.51 4.28
CA TRP A 85 -2.75 2.34 5.52
C TRP A 85 -1.97 3.60 5.86
N ILE A 86 -2.08 4.05 7.11
CA ILE A 86 -1.21 5.10 7.65
C ILE A 86 -0.04 4.49 8.40
N VAL A 87 1.13 5.09 8.22
CA VAL A 87 2.40 4.55 8.72
C VAL A 87 3.19 5.62 9.46
N SER A 88 3.51 5.33 10.73
CA SER A 88 4.31 6.21 11.58
C SER A 88 5.81 5.89 11.50
N GLY A 89 6.63 6.83 11.97
CA GLY A 89 8.08 6.69 12.01
C GLY A 89 8.81 7.32 10.82
N ARG A 90 9.96 6.76 10.45
CA ARG A 90 10.82 7.29 9.38
C ARG A 90 11.24 6.22 8.36
N PRO A 91 10.29 5.45 7.79
CA PRO A 91 10.61 4.51 6.72
C PRO A 91 10.99 5.25 5.42
N ARG A 92 11.55 4.50 4.47
CA ARG A 92 11.74 4.98 3.10
C ARG A 92 10.50 4.65 2.27
N GLY A 93 9.91 5.63 1.58
CA GLY A 93 8.71 5.40 0.75
C GLY A 93 8.85 4.24 -0.24
N LYS A 94 9.99 4.14 -0.94
CA LYS A 94 10.27 2.98 -1.81
C LYS A 94 10.14 1.63 -1.09
N ALA A 95 10.59 1.54 0.16
CA ALA A 95 10.55 0.30 0.92
C ALA A 95 9.12 -0.08 1.34
N LEU A 96 8.27 0.92 1.64
CA LEU A 96 6.84 0.71 1.89
C LEU A 96 6.16 0.11 0.65
N VAL A 97 6.38 0.70 -0.52
CA VAL A 97 5.80 0.20 -1.77
C VAL A 97 6.30 -1.22 -2.08
N VAL A 98 7.60 -1.51 -1.91
CA VAL A 98 8.13 -2.87 -2.12
C VAL A 98 7.45 -3.88 -1.20
N ALA A 99 7.28 -3.54 0.07
CA ALA A 99 6.69 -4.46 1.06
C ALA A 99 5.21 -4.72 0.79
N ALA A 100 4.42 -3.65 0.60
CA ALA A 100 2.99 -3.77 0.30
C ALA A 100 2.75 -4.48 -1.04
N ALA A 101 3.55 -4.17 -2.08
CA ALA A 101 3.48 -4.89 -3.34
C ALA A 101 3.71 -6.40 -3.15
N ALA A 102 4.75 -6.79 -2.42
CA ALA A 102 5.03 -8.21 -2.18
C ALA A 102 3.88 -8.94 -1.46
N ALA A 103 3.14 -8.26 -0.58
CA ALA A 103 1.94 -8.81 0.05
C ALA A 103 0.81 -9.04 -0.97
N VAL A 104 0.55 -8.05 -1.82
CA VAL A 104 -0.43 -8.15 -2.93
C VAL A 104 -0.05 -9.28 -3.87
N ASP A 105 1.23 -9.38 -4.25
CA ASP A 105 1.71 -10.38 -5.19
C ASP A 105 1.58 -11.80 -4.63
N GLY A 106 1.77 -11.96 -3.31
CA GLY A 106 1.56 -13.22 -2.60
C GLY A 106 0.11 -13.71 -2.64
N LEU A 107 -0.85 -12.82 -2.88
CA LEU A 107 -2.27 -13.11 -3.00
C LEU A 107 -2.79 -13.01 -4.44
N ALA A 108 -1.94 -12.72 -5.42
CA ALA A 108 -2.35 -12.32 -6.77
C ALA A 108 -3.31 -13.32 -7.45
N ASP A 109 -3.08 -14.62 -7.32
CA ASP A 109 -3.95 -15.62 -7.95
C ASP A 109 -5.36 -15.64 -7.34
N ARG A 110 -5.47 -15.41 -6.03
CA ARG A 110 -6.77 -15.31 -5.34
C ARG A 110 -7.47 -14.00 -5.69
N LEU A 111 -6.73 -12.89 -5.69
CA LEU A 111 -7.23 -11.57 -6.08
C LEU A 111 -7.78 -11.61 -7.51
N ARG A 112 -7.03 -12.15 -8.48
CA ARG A 112 -7.50 -12.28 -9.88
C ARG A 112 -8.75 -13.15 -10.00
N GLN A 113 -8.83 -14.25 -9.24
CA GLN A 113 -10.02 -15.11 -9.25
C GLN A 113 -11.25 -14.39 -8.71
N GLU A 114 -11.09 -13.58 -7.66
CA GLU A 114 -12.18 -12.82 -7.07
C GLU A 114 -12.63 -11.68 -8.00
N LEU A 115 -11.67 -10.92 -8.51
CA LEU A 115 -11.94 -9.75 -9.35
C LEU A 115 -12.48 -10.10 -10.73
N ALA A 116 -12.26 -11.33 -11.20
CA ALA A 116 -12.89 -11.86 -12.41
C ALA A 116 -14.35 -12.30 -12.21
N ARG A 117 -14.84 -12.38 -10.97
CA ARG A 117 -16.22 -12.80 -10.65
C ARG A 117 -17.19 -11.63 -10.48
N GLY A 118 -16.68 -10.44 -10.18
CA GLY A 118 -17.43 -9.18 -10.09
C GLY A 118 -17.68 -8.55 -11.45
#